data_AF-A0A165TZG1-F1
#
_entry.id   AF-A0A165TZG1-F1
#
_cell.length_a   1.000
_cell.length_b   1.000
_cell.length_c   1.000
_cell.angle_alpha   90.00
_cell.angle_beta   90.00
_cell.angle_gamma   90.00
#
_symmetry.space_group_name_H-M   'P 1'
#
loop_
_entity.id
_entity.type
_entity.pdbx_description
1 polymer ?
#
loop_
_entity_poly.entity_id
_entity_poly.type
_entity_poly.pdbx_seq_one_letter_code
_entity_poly.pdbx_strand_id
1 'polypeptide(L)' 'MRTSTIRIAAQDLAKAGFNANRPYEACDPIAHALDDKAAVKARVNADNMTLTIEMNTNQLLDAANTLRELGLI' A
#
# COMPACT_ATOMS: atom_id res chain seq x y z
N MET A 1 -14.99 13.80 3.56
CA MET A 1 -13.53 13.75 3.84
C MET A 1 -12.82 13.55 2.52
N ARG A 2 -11.70 14.22 2.26
CA ARG A 2 -10.96 14.09 0.99
C ARG A 2 -10.04 12.88 1.07
N THR A 3 -10.23 11.89 0.22
CA THR A 3 -9.34 10.74 0.12
C THR A 3 -8.26 10.97 -0.94
N SER A 4 -7.13 10.31 -0.76
CA SER A 4 -6.03 10.22 -1.72
C SER A 4 -5.70 8.75 -1.96
N THR A 5 -5.09 8.48 -3.10
CA THR A 5 -4.82 7.11 -3.55
C THR A 5 -3.37 6.97 -3.98
N ILE A 6 -2.71 5.91 -3.51
CA ILE A 6 -1.43 5.46 -4.05
C ILE A 6 -1.69 4.17 -4.85
N ARG A 7 -1.09 4.08 -6.03
CA ARG A 7 -1.18 2.89 -6.90
C ARG A 7 0.22 2.34 -7.11
N ILE A 8 0.37 1.04 -6.87
CA ILE A 8 1.65 0.33 -6.96
C ILE A 8 1.44 -0.80 -7.97
N ALA A 9 2.30 -0.87 -8.99
CA ALA A 9 2.20 -1.94 -9.97
C ALA A 9 2.56 -3.29 -9.31
N ALA A 10 1.86 -4.36 -9.67
CA ALA A 10 2.11 -5.70 -9.10
C ALA A 10 3.57 -6.16 -9.28
N GLN A 11 4.23 -5.72 -10.36
CA GLN A 11 5.65 -5.96 -10.60
C GLN A 11 6.58 -5.30 -9.55
N ASP A 12 6.18 -4.17 -8.98
CA ASP A 12 6.97 -3.48 -7.95
C ASP A 12 6.78 -4.13 -6.58
N LEU A 13 5.63 -4.78 -6.35
CA LEU A 13 5.43 -5.63 -5.17
C LEU A 13 6.45 -6.78 -5.11
N ALA A 14 6.88 -7.33 -6.26
CA ALA A 14 7.91 -8.37 -6.30
C ALA A 14 9.27 -7.88 -5.81
N LYS A 15 9.59 -6.59 -6.00
CA LYS A 15 10.82 -6.00 -5.46
C LYS A 15 10.82 -5.96 -3.92
N ALA A 16 9.63 -5.87 -3.32
CA ALA A 16 9.41 -5.94 -1.89
C ALA A 16 9.17 -7.38 -1.37
N GLY A 17 9.39 -8.40 -2.21
CA GLY A 17 9.29 -9.82 -1.82
C GLY A 17 7.89 -10.43 -1.90
N PHE A 18 6.90 -9.71 -2.43
CA PHE A 18 5.55 -10.25 -2.64
C PHE A 18 5.42 -11.00 -3.98
N ASN A 19 4.45 -11.89 -4.07
CA ASN A 19 4.16 -12.59 -5.32
C ASN A 19 3.40 -11.68 -6.30
N ALA A 20 4.05 -11.24 -7.37
CA ALA A 20 3.41 -10.40 -8.41
C ALA A 20 2.22 -11.06 -9.11
N ASN A 21 2.12 -12.40 -9.11
CA ASN A 21 0.96 -13.12 -9.67
C ASN A 21 -0.22 -13.19 -8.69
N ARG A 22 -0.01 -12.80 -7.43
CA ARG A 22 -1.01 -12.81 -6.36
C ARG A 22 -0.92 -11.53 -5.51
N PRO A 23 -1.11 -10.35 -6.12
CA PRO A 23 -0.94 -9.07 -5.44
C PRO A 23 -1.90 -8.87 -4.26
N TYR A 24 -3.02 -9.60 -4.22
CA TYR A 24 -3.94 -9.61 -3.08
C TYR A 24 -3.31 -10.15 -1.79
N GLU A 25 -2.28 -11.01 -1.87
CA GLU A 25 -1.55 -11.51 -0.68
C GLU A 25 -0.76 -10.38 0.00
N ALA A 26 -0.47 -9.28 -0.70
CA ALA A 26 0.20 -8.11 -0.15
C ALA A 26 -0.78 -7.11 0.54
N CYS A 27 -2.09 -7.25 0.35
CA CYS A 27 -3.07 -6.31 0.90
C CYS A 27 -3.04 -6.26 2.43
N ASP A 28 -3.17 -7.41 3.10
CA ASP A 28 -3.19 -7.47 4.57
C ASP A 28 -1.85 -7.04 5.20
N PRO A 29 -0.67 -7.52 4.71
CA PRO A 29 0.62 -7.06 5.22
C PRO A 29 0.82 -5.54 5.09
N ILE A 30 0.44 -4.96 3.95
CA ILE A 30 0.57 -3.52 3.71
C ILE A 30 -0.41 -2.72 4.58
N ALA A 31 -1.66 -3.16 4.69
CA ALA A 31 -2.65 -2.52 5.56
C ALA A 31 -2.21 -2.56 7.03
N HIS A 32 -1.66 -3.69 7.49
CA HIS A 32 -1.16 -3.83 8.85
C HIS A 32 0.05 -2.92 9.11
N ALA A 33 1.01 -2.85 8.19
CA ALA A 33 2.18 -1.99 8.33
C ALA A 33 1.82 -0.49 8.36
N LEU A 34 0.83 -0.07 7.57
CA LEU A 34 0.31 1.30 7.56
C LEU A 34 -0.36 1.68 8.89
N ASP A 35 -1.09 0.75 9.49
CA ASP A 35 -1.76 0.96 10.76
C ASP A 35 -0.77 0.96 11.95
N ASP A 36 0.12 -0.03 12.01
CA ASP A 36 1.08 -0.21 13.11
C ASP A 36 2.09 0.93 13.17
N LYS A 37 2.70 1.28 12.04
CA LYS A 37 3.81 2.25 12.01
C LYS A 37 3.34 3.71 12.04
N ALA A 38 2.15 4.00 11.54
CA ALA A 38 1.73 5.36 11.25
C ALA A 38 0.27 5.66 11.60
N ALA A 39 -0.47 4.71 12.20
CA ALA A 39 -1.90 4.82 12.47
C ALA A 39 -2.73 5.22 11.23
N VAL A 40 -2.26 4.85 10.05
CA VAL A 40 -2.93 5.14 8.79
C VAL A 40 -4.01 4.10 8.56
N LYS A 41 -5.27 4.55 8.65
CA LYS A 41 -6.43 3.73 8.30
C LYS A 41 -6.62 3.76 6.79
N ALA A 42 -5.94 2.86 6.09
CA ALA A 42 -6.03 2.71 4.65
C ALA A 42 -6.94 1.53 4.25
N ARG A 43 -7.65 1.69 3.14
CA ARG A 43 -8.30 0.61 2.41
C ARG A 43 -7.35 0.13 1.31
N VAL A 44 -6.87 -1.10 1.43
CA VAL A 44 -5.95 -1.72 0.46
C VAL A 44 -6.70 -2.77 -0.34
N ASN A 45 -6.70 -2.63 -1.65
CA ASN A 45 -7.25 -3.62 -2.58
C ASN A 45 -6.24 -3.88 -3.70
N ALA A 46 -6.28 -5.06 -4.29
CA ALA A 46 -5.45 -5.39 -5.44
C ALA A 46 -6.27 -6.02 -6.56
N ASP A 47 -5.89 -5.69 -7.79
CA ASP A 47 -6.21 -6.44 -9.00
C ASP A 47 -4.92 -7.09 -9.54
N ASN A 48 -5.02 -7.87 -10.63
CA ASN A 48 -3.87 -8.60 -11.18
C ASN A 48 -2.70 -7.70 -11.64
N MET A 49 -2.92 -6.40 -11.84
CA MET A 49 -1.92 -5.46 -12.34
C MET A 49 -1.47 -4.45 -11.28
N THR A 50 -2.33 -4.12 -10.32
CA THR A 50 -2.12 -2.97 -9.43
C THR A 50 -2.67 -3.22 -8.03
N LEU A 51 -1.90 -2.81 -7.02
CA LEU A 51 -2.35 -2.64 -5.66
C LEU A 51 -2.70 -1.16 -5.43
N THR A 52 -3.90 -0.92 -4.94
CA THR A 52 -4.49 0.40 -4.71
C THR A 52 -4.69 0.62 -3.21
N ILE A 53 -4.13 1.71 -2.71
CA ILE A 53 -4.18 2.10 -1.30
C ILE A 53 -4.95 3.42 -1.23
N GLU A 54 -6.12 3.41 -0.62
CA GLU A 54 -6.94 4.60 -0.39
C GLU A 54 -6.90 5.00 1.07
N MET A 55 -6.71 6.29 1.35
CA MET A 55 -6.62 6.83 2.71
C MET A 55 -7.07 8.28 2.76
N ASN A 56 -7.18 8.85 3.97
CA ASN A 56 -7.42 10.28 4.12
C ASN A 56 -6.22 11.09 3.61
N THR A 57 -6.48 12.20 2.92
CA THR A 57 -5.44 13.03 2.29
C THR A 57 -4.44 13.59 3.30
N ASN A 58 -4.86 13.86 4.54
CA ASN A 58 -3.95 14.29 5.59
C ASN A 58 -2.94 13.21 6.02
N GLN A 59 -3.21 11.94 5.71
CA GLN A 59 -2.34 10.79 6.02
C GLN A 59 -1.48 10.36 4.82
N LEU A 60 -1.60 11.04 3.67
CA LEU A 60 -0.90 10.69 2.44
C LEU A 60 0.62 10.67 2.63
N LEU A 61 1.17 11.65 3.35
CA LEU A 61 2.61 11.76 3.56
C LEU A 61 3.13 10.63 4.46
N ASP A 62 2.44 10.35 5.56
CA ASP A 62 2.82 9.28 6.48
C ASP A 62 2.75 7.92 5.79
N ALA A 63 1.68 7.67 5.04
CA ALA A 63 1.55 6.45 4.24
C ALA A 63 2.66 6.31 3.18
N ALA A 64 2.99 7.38 2.46
CA ALA A 64 4.07 7.36 1.48
C ALA A 64 5.42 7.05 2.13
N ASN A 65 5.70 7.62 3.32
CA ASN A 65 6.91 7.31 4.07
C ASN A 65 6.96 5.83 4.48
N THR A 66 5.87 5.28 5.02
CA THR A 66 5.79 3.86 5.38
C THR A 66 5.99 2.95 4.15
N LEU A 67 5.36 3.26 3.01
CA LEU A 67 5.52 2.46 1.79
C LEU A 67 6.95 2.52 1.23
N ARG A 68 7.61 3.68 1.35
CA ARG A 68 9.03 3.83 0.98
C ARG A 68 9.93 2.99 1.88
N GLU A 69 9.69 2.95 3.19
CA GLU A 69 10.43 2.08 4.11
C GLU A 69 10.26 0.59 3.80
N LEU A 70 9.09 0.21 3.28
CA LEU A 70 8.81 -1.14 2.80
C LEU A 70 9.42 -1.45 1.42
N GLY A 71 10.09 -0.48 0.79
CA GLY A 71 10.70 -0.63 -0.53
C GLY A 71 9.69 -0.73 -1.67
N LEU A 72 8.46 -0.23 -1.47
CA LEU A 72 7.36 -0.33 -2.43
C LEU A 72 7.28 0.87 -3.39
N ILE A 73 7.81 2.03 -2.98
CA ILE A 73 7.89 3.27 -3.77
C ILE A 73 9.20 4.02 -3.51
#